data_AF-A0A5K1EDW0-F1
#
_entry.id   AF-A0A5K1EDW0-F1
#
_cell.length_a   1.000
_cell.length_b   1.000
_cell.length_c   1.000
_cell.angle_alpha   90.00
_cell.angle_beta   90.00
_cell.angle_gamma   90.00
#
_symmetry.space_group_name_H-M   'P 1'
#
loop_
_entity.id
_entity.type
_entity.pdbx_description
1 polymer ?
#
loop_
_entity_poly.entity_id
_entity_poly.type
_entity_poly.pdbx_seq_one_letter_code
_entity_poly.pdbx_strand_id
1 'polypeptide(L)'
;DAGKVASGAESESRRIAESEERRFNQLISFLRTTESTVNSHLEAIHQRLANRRSSLHKAHQAIVSRLANASQEAAASTPLLLAINVQRATFRSFDGALLSVGGEVQSAICRMAEDVCRPLLGLAREMKADGVAEASRRLMAAVVEMEAVVTRRGVELEEARRRIQAEEEANRSARKRLADCEREVRNLRQKVEAWEQGFCRSFQDRVGGAAQ
;
A
#
# COMPACT_ATOMS: atom_id res chain seq x y z
N ASP A 1 -23.26 67.37 10.74
CA ASP A 1 -22.26 66.51 10.07
C ASP A 1 -22.17 65.06 10.59
N ALA A 2 -22.66 64.74 11.79
CA ALA A 2 -22.60 63.36 12.33
C ALA A 2 -23.37 62.30 11.50
N GLY A 3 -24.47 62.66 10.84
CA GLY A 3 -25.27 61.72 10.03
C GLY A 3 -24.61 61.28 8.71
N LYS A 4 -23.69 62.07 8.16
CA LYS A 4 -22.99 61.74 6.90
C LYS A 4 -21.84 60.76 7.14
N VAL A 5 -21.18 60.89 8.31
CA VAL A 5 -20.08 60.01 8.76
C VAL A 5 -20.58 58.60 9.11
N ALA A 6 -21.77 58.48 9.73
CA ALA A 6 -22.36 57.18 10.06
C ALA A 6 -22.73 56.36 8.81
N SER A 7 -23.36 56.98 7.79
CA SER A 7 -23.70 56.27 6.54
C SER A 7 -22.46 55.86 5.71
N GLY A 8 -21.38 56.66 5.79
CA GLY A 8 -20.11 56.35 5.14
C GLY A 8 -19.42 55.15 5.80
N ALA A 9 -19.37 55.11 7.13
CA ALA A 9 -18.79 54.01 7.89
C ALA A 9 -19.54 52.68 7.66
N GLU A 10 -20.87 52.68 7.65
CA GLU A 10 -21.67 51.48 7.35
C GLU A 10 -21.45 50.96 5.91
N SER A 11 -21.27 51.87 4.94
CA SER A 11 -20.98 51.50 3.55
C SER A 11 -19.57 50.94 3.35
N GLU A 12 -18.57 51.48 4.08
CA GLU A 12 -17.19 50.99 4.07
C GLU A 12 -17.10 49.60 4.73
N SER A 13 -17.75 49.41 5.88
CA SER A 13 -17.83 48.11 6.56
C SER A 13 -18.50 47.03 5.70
N ARG A 14 -19.55 47.38 4.94
CA ARG A 14 -20.22 46.44 4.03
C ARG A 14 -19.31 46.04 2.87
N ARG A 15 -18.55 46.97 2.29
CA ARG A 15 -17.61 46.68 1.20
C ARG A 15 -16.43 45.81 1.66
N ILE A 16 -15.96 46.01 2.88
CA ILE A 16 -14.94 45.15 3.50
C ILE A 16 -15.49 43.74 3.70
N ALA A 17 -16.70 43.59 4.23
CA ALA A 17 -17.35 42.29 4.41
C ALA A 17 -17.54 41.53 3.07
N GLU A 18 -18.00 42.21 2.02
CA GLU A 18 -18.17 41.64 0.68
C GLU A 18 -16.82 41.27 0.00
N SER A 19 -15.75 41.99 0.33
CA SER A 19 -14.40 41.69 -0.16
C SER A 19 -13.82 40.46 0.54
N GLU A 20 -13.96 40.38 1.87
CA GLU A 20 -13.55 39.23 2.66
C GLU A 20 -14.34 37.98 2.26
N GLU A 21 -15.65 38.09 2.05
CA GLU A 21 -16.49 36.99 1.55
C GLU A 21 -16.01 36.48 0.18
N ARG A 22 -15.63 37.39 -0.74
CA ARG A 22 -15.09 37.00 -2.04
C ARG A 22 -13.76 36.26 -1.94
N ARG A 23 -12.83 36.78 -1.13
CA ARG A 23 -11.53 36.11 -0.89
C ARG A 23 -11.72 34.72 -0.29
N PHE A 24 -12.68 34.61 0.62
CA PHE A 24 -12.97 33.36 1.29
C PHE A 24 -13.61 32.33 0.35
N ASN A 25 -14.57 32.76 -0.49
CA ASN A 25 -15.13 31.91 -1.54
C ASN A 25 -14.09 31.44 -2.55
N GLN A 26 -13.13 32.30 -2.90
CA GLN A 26 -11.98 31.91 -3.73
C GLN A 26 -11.13 30.84 -3.05
N LEU A 27 -10.83 30.98 -1.76
CA LEU A 27 -10.08 29.99 -1.00
C LEU A 27 -10.78 28.62 -0.97
N ILE A 28 -12.09 28.58 -0.71
CA ILE A 28 -12.86 27.33 -0.74
C ILE A 28 -12.80 26.68 -2.12
N SER A 29 -12.98 27.47 -3.17
CA SER A 29 -12.95 26.95 -4.54
C SER A 29 -11.58 26.37 -4.89
N PHE A 30 -10.51 27.03 -4.43
CA PHE A 30 -9.14 26.56 -4.58
C PHE A 30 -8.89 25.24 -3.84
N LEU A 31 -9.37 25.15 -2.59
CA LEU A 31 -9.24 23.93 -1.78
C LEU A 31 -9.99 22.75 -2.38
N ARG A 32 -11.23 22.95 -2.82
CA ARG A 32 -12.02 21.91 -3.50
C ARG A 32 -11.37 21.45 -4.80
N THR A 33 -10.81 22.39 -5.57
CA THR A 33 -10.12 22.07 -6.82
C THR A 33 -8.84 21.28 -6.55
N THR A 34 -8.09 21.67 -5.51
CA THR A 34 -6.87 20.98 -5.08
C THR A 34 -7.20 19.58 -4.59
N GLU A 35 -8.22 19.40 -3.75
CA GLU A 35 -8.71 18.11 -3.28
C GLU A 35 -9.11 17.21 -4.45
N SER A 36 -9.93 17.72 -5.38
CA SER A 36 -10.37 16.96 -6.55
C SER A 36 -9.19 16.53 -7.43
N THR A 37 -8.18 17.40 -7.59
CA THR A 37 -6.98 17.13 -8.39
C THR A 37 -6.12 16.06 -7.72
N VAL A 38 -5.87 16.18 -6.42
CA VAL A 38 -5.11 15.20 -5.63
C VAL A 38 -5.80 13.84 -5.64
N ASN A 39 -7.12 13.80 -5.43
CA ASN A 39 -7.90 12.56 -5.46
C ASN A 39 -7.86 11.89 -6.85
N SER A 40 -7.97 12.67 -7.92
CA SER A 40 -7.86 12.15 -9.30
C SER A 40 -6.48 11.55 -9.58
N HIS A 41 -5.40 12.25 -9.19
CA HIS A 41 -4.04 11.74 -9.33
C HIS A 41 -3.80 10.47 -8.50
N LEU A 42 -4.36 10.42 -7.30
CA LEU A 42 -4.28 9.25 -6.43
C LEU A 42 -4.95 8.03 -7.07
N GLU A 43 -6.17 8.20 -7.57
CA GLU A 43 -6.92 7.13 -8.22
C GLU A 43 -6.14 6.60 -9.43
N ALA A 44 -5.55 7.51 -10.21
CA ALA A 44 -4.69 7.13 -11.34
C ALA A 44 -3.42 6.36 -10.90
N ILE A 45 -2.80 6.73 -9.78
CA ILE A 45 -1.64 6.02 -9.22
C ILE A 45 -2.04 4.62 -8.75
N HIS A 46 -3.13 4.49 -7.99
CA HIS A 46 -3.65 3.20 -7.54
C HIS A 46 -4.00 2.30 -8.73
N GLN A 47 -4.68 2.84 -9.73
CA GLN A 47 -5.00 2.08 -10.94
C GLN A 47 -3.74 1.62 -11.68
N ARG A 48 -2.71 2.48 -11.80
CA ARG A 48 -1.43 2.10 -12.42
C ARG A 48 -0.70 1.02 -11.63
N LEU A 49 -0.69 1.10 -10.30
CA LEU A 49 -0.10 0.08 -9.42
C LEU A 49 -0.85 -1.24 -9.54
N ALA A 50 -2.18 -1.22 -9.52
CA ALA A 50 -3.03 -2.41 -9.69
C ALA A 50 -2.82 -3.07 -11.07
N ASN A 51 -2.78 -2.26 -12.14
CA ASN A 51 -2.51 -2.75 -13.49
C ASN A 51 -1.11 -3.38 -13.60
N ARG A 52 -0.08 -2.73 -13.03
CA ARG A 52 1.28 -3.27 -13.00
C ARG A 52 1.34 -4.59 -12.22
N ARG A 53 0.69 -4.65 -11.05
CA ARG A 53 0.57 -5.86 -10.23
C ARG A 53 -0.07 -7.01 -11.02
N SER A 54 -1.20 -6.75 -11.69
CA SER A 54 -1.90 -7.74 -12.52
C SER A 54 -1.01 -8.27 -13.65
N SER A 55 -0.32 -7.38 -14.38
CA SER A 55 0.61 -7.78 -15.44
C SER A 55 1.77 -8.63 -14.91
N LEU A 56 2.33 -8.25 -13.75
CA LEU A 56 3.43 -8.98 -13.12
C LEU A 56 2.95 -10.37 -12.64
N HIS A 57 1.72 -10.47 -12.14
CA HIS A 57 1.11 -11.74 -11.75
C HIS A 57 0.92 -12.67 -12.95
N LYS A 58 0.42 -12.16 -14.08
CA LYS A 58 0.29 -12.92 -15.33
C LYS A 58 1.64 -13.41 -15.83
N ALA A 59 2.66 -12.55 -15.81
CA ALA A 59 4.02 -12.92 -16.20
C ALA A 59 4.59 -14.00 -15.27
N HIS A 60 4.37 -13.88 -13.96
CA HIS A 60 4.77 -14.88 -12.97
C HIS A 60 4.11 -16.23 -13.24
N GLN A 61 2.78 -16.26 -13.44
CA GLN A 61 2.06 -17.48 -13.78
C GLN A 61 2.60 -18.13 -15.05
N ALA A 62 2.84 -17.35 -16.11
CA ALA A 62 3.39 -17.87 -17.36
C ALA A 62 4.77 -18.53 -17.18
N ILE A 63 5.64 -17.94 -16.36
CA ILE A 63 6.97 -18.51 -16.06
C ILE A 63 6.83 -19.78 -15.22
N VAL A 64 5.98 -19.78 -14.18
CA VAL A 64 5.73 -20.97 -13.36
C VAL A 64 5.17 -22.11 -14.21
N SER A 65 4.22 -21.84 -15.11
CA SER A 65 3.67 -22.87 -16.00
C SER A 65 4.71 -23.44 -16.95
N ARG A 66 5.56 -22.59 -17.54
CA ARG A 66 6.67 -23.04 -18.41
C ARG A 66 7.66 -23.92 -17.66
N LEU A 67 8.05 -23.52 -16.44
CA LEU A 67 8.94 -24.30 -15.59
C LEU A 67 8.27 -25.60 -15.13
N ALA A 68 6.99 -25.58 -14.77
CA ALA A 68 6.26 -26.79 -14.39
C ALA A 68 6.19 -27.81 -15.54
N ASN A 69 5.93 -27.35 -16.77
CA ASN A 69 5.91 -28.22 -17.95
C ASN A 69 7.30 -28.83 -18.22
N ALA A 70 8.36 -28.02 -18.14
CA ALA A 70 9.75 -28.53 -18.26
C ALA A 70 10.12 -29.53 -17.16
N SER A 71 9.50 -29.42 -15.97
CA SER A 71 9.71 -30.36 -14.85
C SER A 71 9.03 -31.72 -15.04
N GLN A 72 7.96 -31.77 -15.83
CA GLN A 72 7.27 -33.01 -16.15
C GLN A 72 8.02 -33.80 -17.22
N GLU A 73 8.69 -33.11 -18.15
CA GLU A 73 9.48 -33.73 -19.21
C GLU A 73 10.86 -34.21 -18.73
N ALA A 74 11.48 -33.49 -17.79
CA ALA A 74 12.74 -33.87 -17.17
C ALA A 74 12.47 -34.35 -15.74
N ALA A 75 12.53 -35.68 -15.50
CA ALA A 75 12.35 -36.32 -14.19
C ALA A 75 12.79 -35.41 -13.03
N ALA A 76 11.81 -34.78 -12.37
CA ALA A 76 11.91 -33.59 -11.52
C ALA A 76 13.31 -33.31 -10.95
N SER A 77 14.12 -32.56 -11.70
CA SER A 77 15.45 -32.20 -11.22
C SER A 77 15.30 -31.16 -10.10
N THR A 78 15.93 -31.41 -8.96
CA THR A 78 15.96 -30.51 -7.79
C THR A 78 16.22 -29.02 -8.13
N PRO A 79 17.08 -28.67 -9.13
CA PRO A 79 17.32 -27.29 -9.54
C PRO A 79 16.07 -26.57 -10.07
N LEU A 80 15.16 -27.29 -10.74
CA LEU A 80 13.99 -26.68 -11.36
C LEU A 80 12.92 -26.31 -10.32
N LEU A 81 12.73 -27.17 -9.31
CA LEU A 81 11.90 -26.87 -8.14
C LEU A 81 12.46 -25.69 -7.33
N LEU A 82 13.79 -25.61 -7.18
CA LEU A 82 14.44 -24.47 -6.54
C LEU A 82 14.18 -23.17 -7.31
N ALA A 83 14.30 -23.20 -8.65
CA ALA A 83 14.01 -22.05 -9.50
C ALA A 83 12.55 -21.57 -9.36
N ILE A 84 11.57 -22.48 -9.34
CA ILE A 84 10.15 -22.14 -9.11
C ILE A 84 9.95 -21.48 -7.73
N ASN A 85 10.60 -22.00 -6.68
CA ASN A 85 10.48 -21.46 -5.34
C ASN A 85 11.12 -20.07 -5.20
N VAL A 86 12.30 -19.86 -5.79
CA VAL A 86 12.95 -18.53 -5.86
C VAL A 86 12.05 -17.56 -6.63
N GLN A 87 11.51 -17.96 -7.78
CA GLN A 87 10.59 -17.14 -8.57
C GLN A 87 9.36 -16.70 -7.77
N ARG A 88 8.75 -17.62 -7.00
CA ARG A 88 7.59 -17.33 -6.13
C ARG A 88 7.95 -16.39 -4.99
N ALA A 89 9.09 -16.61 -4.34
CA ALA A 89 9.57 -15.75 -3.25
C ALA A 89 9.85 -14.32 -3.75
N THR A 90 10.46 -14.19 -4.92
CA THR A 90 10.71 -12.90 -5.59
C THR A 90 9.40 -12.21 -5.94
N PHE A 91 8.44 -12.91 -6.56
CA PHE A 91 7.12 -12.35 -6.87
C PHE A 91 6.42 -11.80 -5.62
N ARG A 92 6.35 -12.58 -4.54
CA ARG A 92 5.75 -12.13 -3.27
C ARG A 92 6.45 -10.91 -2.69
N SER A 93 7.77 -10.81 -2.84
CA SER A 93 8.53 -9.65 -2.39
C SER A 93 8.16 -8.39 -3.19
N PHE A 94 8.05 -8.50 -4.51
CA PHE A 94 7.60 -7.40 -5.36
C PHE A 94 6.15 -7.01 -5.08
N ASP A 95 5.28 -8.00 -4.86
CA ASP A 95 3.86 -7.78 -4.55
C ASP A 95 3.69 -7.00 -3.25
N GLY A 96 4.45 -7.39 -2.20
CA GLY A 96 4.49 -6.66 -0.94
C GLY A 96 5.03 -5.23 -1.08
N ALA A 97 6.10 -5.03 -1.86
CA ALA A 97 6.65 -3.69 -2.10
C ALA A 97 5.65 -2.77 -2.81
N LEU A 98 4.91 -3.28 -3.81
CA LEU A 98 3.87 -2.51 -4.50
C LEU A 98 2.70 -2.15 -3.58
N LEU A 99 2.32 -3.05 -2.67
CA LEU A 99 1.32 -2.78 -1.64
C LEU A 99 1.79 -1.73 -0.63
N SER A 100 3.05 -1.81 -0.18
CA SER A 100 3.65 -0.82 0.73
C SER A 100 3.65 0.58 0.12
N VAL A 101 4.09 0.71 -1.14
CA VAL A 101 4.08 1.99 -1.86
C VAL A 101 2.65 2.55 -1.96
N GLY A 102 1.65 1.71 -2.23
CA GLY A 102 0.24 2.13 -2.20
C GLY A 102 -0.18 2.67 -0.83
N GLY A 103 0.18 1.96 0.25
CA GLY A 103 -0.11 2.37 1.63
C GLY A 103 0.61 3.65 2.07
N GLU A 104 1.85 3.86 1.63
CA GLU A 104 2.63 5.07 1.91
C GLU A 104 2.05 6.30 1.20
N VAL A 105 1.66 6.16 -0.06
CA VAL A 105 0.99 7.22 -0.83
C VAL A 105 -0.33 7.61 -0.15
N GLN A 106 -1.13 6.63 0.26
CA GLN A 106 -2.37 6.89 1.01
C GLN A 106 -2.08 7.59 2.36
N SER A 107 -1.05 7.15 3.10
CA SER A 107 -0.66 7.75 4.38
C SER A 107 -0.14 9.18 4.24
N ALA A 108 0.54 9.50 3.13
CA ALA A 108 0.97 10.87 2.83
C ALA A 108 -0.24 11.79 2.60
N ILE A 109 -1.29 11.29 1.95
CA ILE A 109 -2.52 12.05 1.70
C ILE A 109 -3.32 12.25 2.97
N CYS A 110 -3.44 11.22 3.83
CA CYS A 110 -4.06 11.40 5.14
C CYS A 110 -3.34 12.49 5.93
N ARG A 111 -2.00 12.49 5.94
CA ARG A 111 -1.21 13.56 6.58
C ARG A 111 -1.47 14.93 5.96
N MET A 112 -1.50 15.04 4.63
CA MET A 112 -1.86 16.31 3.97
C MET A 112 -3.26 16.79 4.35
N ALA A 113 -4.25 15.89 4.45
CA ALA A 113 -5.60 16.25 4.89
C ALA A 113 -5.60 16.71 6.36
N GLU A 114 -4.80 16.09 7.22
CA GLU A 114 -4.65 16.50 8.62
C GLU A 114 -3.89 17.82 8.78
N ASP A 115 -2.84 18.04 8.00
CA ASP A 115 -1.95 19.20 8.13
C ASP A 115 -2.50 20.45 7.40
N VAL A 116 -3.30 20.26 6.35
CA VAL A 116 -3.83 21.36 5.54
C VAL A 116 -5.32 21.55 5.76
N CYS A 117 -6.13 20.49 5.65
CA CYS A 117 -7.58 20.64 5.76
C CYS A 117 -8.04 20.90 7.20
N ARG A 118 -7.43 20.26 8.21
CA ARG A 118 -7.81 20.42 9.63
C ARG A 118 -7.56 21.83 10.18
N PRO A 119 -6.45 22.52 9.86
CA PRO A 119 -6.27 23.92 10.26
C PRO A 119 -7.20 24.90 9.54
N LEU A 120 -7.47 24.66 8.25
CA LEU A 120 -8.44 25.45 7.50
C LEU A 120 -9.87 25.29 8.04
N LEU A 121 -10.21 24.09 8.53
CA LEU A 121 -11.42 23.80 9.28
C LEU A 121 -11.49 24.57 10.61
N GLY A 122 -10.37 24.68 11.32
CA GLY A 122 -10.24 25.49 12.54
C GLY A 122 -10.51 26.97 12.26
N LEU A 123 -9.85 27.53 11.24
CA LEU A 123 -10.04 28.91 10.78
C LEU A 123 -11.49 29.20 10.39
N ALA A 124 -12.14 28.30 9.64
CA ALA A 124 -13.54 28.42 9.27
C ALA A 124 -14.49 28.40 10.49
N ARG A 125 -14.16 27.62 11.54
CA ARG A 125 -14.93 27.56 12.79
C ARG A 125 -14.72 28.80 13.66
N GLU A 126 -13.52 29.38 13.67
CA GLU A 126 -13.24 30.64 14.35
C GLU A 126 -14.00 31.80 13.68
N MET A 127 -14.02 31.86 12.34
CA MET A 127 -14.81 32.84 11.59
C MET A 127 -16.33 32.71 11.80
N LYS A 128 -16.83 31.51 12.14
CA LYS A 128 -18.23 31.29 12.53
C LYS A 128 -18.57 31.96 13.87
N ALA A 129 -17.62 32.03 14.80
CA ALA A 129 -17.81 32.70 16.08
C ALA A 129 -17.93 34.23 15.90
N ASP A 130 -17.33 34.77 14.83
CA ASP A 130 -17.37 36.20 14.48
C ASP A 130 -18.66 36.64 13.75
N GLY A 131 -19.67 35.77 13.63
CA GLY A 131 -21.06 36.19 13.37
C GLY A 131 -21.42 36.55 11.91
N VAL A 132 -20.65 36.12 10.91
CA VAL A 132 -20.96 36.43 9.50
C VAL A 132 -21.81 35.34 8.83
N ALA A 133 -23.12 35.62 8.72
CA ALA A 133 -24.13 35.23 7.70
C ALA A 133 -24.21 33.81 7.07
N GLU A 134 -25.37 33.53 6.45
CA GLU A 134 -25.83 32.30 5.75
C GLU A 134 -24.75 31.52 4.93
N ALA A 135 -23.76 32.23 4.36
CA ALA A 135 -22.62 31.63 3.66
C ALA A 135 -21.75 30.75 4.56
N SER A 136 -21.51 31.15 5.82
CA SER A 136 -20.83 30.33 6.84
C SER A 136 -21.59 29.04 7.16
N ARG A 137 -22.91 29.00 6.94
CA ARG A 137 -23.72 27.80 7.16
C ARG A 137 -23.54 26.78 6.03
N ARG A 138 -23.53 27.23 4.77
CA ARG A 138 -23.22 26.37 3.60
C ARG A 138 -21.77 25.87 3.62
N LEU A 139 -20.87 26.71 4.13
CA LEU A 139 -19.49 26.35 4.38
C LEU A 139 -19.35 25.20 5.38
N MET A 140 -19.99 25.34 6.54
CA MET A 140 -19.98 24.34 7.60
C MET A 140 -20.51 22.99 7.13
N ALA A 141 -21.52 22.97 6.25
CA ALA A 141 -22.03 21.73 5.68
C ALA A 141 -20.97 20.99 4.84
N ALA A 142 -20.27 21.70 3.95
CA ALA A 142 -19.20 21.10 3.13
C ALA A 142 -18.00 20.65 3.99
N VAL A 143 -17.69 21.41 5.03
CA VAL A 143 -16.64 21.12 6.02
C VAL A 143 -16.93 19.83 6.80
N VAL A 144 -18.17 19.65 7.25
CA VAL A 144 -18.61 18.43 7.96
C VAL A 144 -18.58 17.21 7.03
N GLU A 145 -18.93 17.41 5.75
CA GLU A 145 -18.88 16.35 4.74
C GLU A 145 -17.43 15.90 4.48
N MET A 146 -16.48 16.84 4.40
CA MET A 146 -15.04 16.52 4.28
C MET A 146 -14.52 15.77 5.52
N GLU A 147 -14.91 16.16 6.73
CA GLU A 147 -14.54 15.47 7.97
C GLU A 147 -15.04 14.02 7.99
N ALA A 148 -16.27 13.79 7.52
CA ALA A 148 -16.82 12.44 7.39
C ALA A 148 -16.04 11.58 6.39
N VAL A 149 -15.63 12.14 5.24
CA VAL A 149 -14.83 11.43 4.24
C VAL A 149 -13.44 11.08 4.78
N VAL A 150 -12.77 12.01 5.45
CA VAL A 150 -11.46 11.78 6.06
C VAL A 150 -11.53 10.67 7.10
N THR A 151 -12.54 10.70 7.96
CA THR A 151 -12.74 9.69 9.01
C THR A 151 -12.97 8.31 8.39
N ARG A 152 -13.83 8.21 7.36
CA ARG A 152 -14.11 6.95 6.66
C ARG A 152 -12.85 6.39 5.98
N ARG A 153 -12.09 7.24 5.29
CA ARG A 153 -10.83 6.84 4.64
C ARG A 153 -9.75 6.44 5.65
N GLY A 154 -9.74 7.04 6.84
CA GLY A 154 -8.86 6.63 7.94
C GLY A 154 -9.16 5.21 8.41
N VAL A 155 -10.44 4.84 8.51
CA VAL A 155 -10.84 3.46 8.85
C VAL A 155 -10.43 2.48 7.76
N GLU A 156 -10.66 2.81 6.48
CA GLU A 156 -10.26 1.98 5.34
C GLU A 156 -8.74 1.78 5.25
N LEU A 157 -7.96 2.82 5.56
CA LEU A 157 -6.49 2.75 5.65
C LEU A 157 -6.06 1.76 6.72
N GLU A 158 -6.68 1.82 7.90
CA GLU A 158 -6.29 0.97 9.02
C GLU A 158 -6.68 -0.50 8.77
N GLU A 159 -7.79 -0.74 8.09
CA GLU A 159 -8.13 -2.08 7.57
C GLU A 159 -7.12 -2.57 6.53
N ALA A 160 -6.69 -1.71 5.59
CA ALA A 160 -5.68 -2.06 4.60
C ALA A 160 -4.33 -2.39 5.26
N ARG A 161 -3.92 -1.64 6.29
CA ARG A 161 -2.70 -1.91 7.07
C ARG A 161 -2.75 -3.26 7.78
N ARG A 162 -3.89 -3.61 8.40
CA ARG A 162 -4.06 -4.93 9.03
C ARG A 162 -3.95 -6.07 8.01
N ARG A 163 -4.49 -5.89 6.80
CA ARG A 163 -4.36 -6.89 5.73
C ARG A 163 -2.91 -7.06 5.29
N ILE A 164 -2.18 -5.96 5.12
CA ILE A 164 -0.74 -6.00 4.78
C ILE A 164 0.05 -6.74 5.87
N GLN A 165 -0.15 -6.40 7.14
CA GLN A 165 0.50 -7.10 8.26
C GLN A 165 0.21 -8.60 8.27
N ALA A 166 -1.04 -9.00 8.02
CA ALA A 166 -1.41 -10.41 7.94
C ALA A 166 -0.69 -11.14 6.78
N GLU A 167 -0.61 -10.49 5.61
CA GLU A 167 0.10 -11.02 4.43
C GLU A 167 1.62 -11.14 4.69
N GLU A 168 2.21 -10.16 5.36
CA GLU A 168 3.62 -10.18 5.76
C GLU A 168 3.94 -11.30 6.75
N GLU A 169 3.08 -11.51 7.75
CA GLU A 169 3.19 -12.60 8.72
C GLU A 169 3.08 -13.96 8.02
N ALA A 170 2.11 -14.11 7.11
CA ALA A 170 1.96 -15.32 6.31
C ALA A 170 3.18 -15.59 5.43
N ASN A 171 3.77 -14.55 4.84
CA ASN A 171 4.99 -14.66 4.03
C ASN A 171 6.20 -15.06 4.88
N ARG A 172 6.37 -14.48 6.08
CA ARG A 172 7.40 -14.88 7.04
C ARG A 172 7.26 -16.35 7.43
N SER A 173 6.05 -16.81 7.75
CA SER A 173 5.77 -18.22 8.07
C SER A 173 6.09 -19.15 6.90
N ALA A 174 5.70 -18.79 5.67
CA ALA A 174 6.00 -19.58 4.48
C ALA A 174 7.51 -19.67 4.20
N ARG A 175 8.26 -18.57 4.39
CA ARG A 175 9.73 -18.57 4.26
C ARG A 175 10.39 -19.46 5.30
N LYS A 176 9.91 -19.44 6.54
CA LYS A 176 10.41 -20.33 7.60
C LYS A 176 10.21 -21.80 7.24
N ARG A 177 9.00 -22.18 6.79
CA ARG A 177 8.70 -23.54 6.35
C ARG A 177 9.58 -23.99 5.18
N LEU A 178 9.84 -23.10 4.22
CA LEU A 178 10.75 -23.40 3.11
C LEU A 178 12.17 -23.68 3.62
N ALA A 179 12.69 -22.86 4.52
CA ALA A 179 14.02 -23.05 5.11
C ALA A 179 14.13 -24.36 5.92
N ASP A 180 13.05 -24.77 6.60
CA ASP A 180 12.99 -26.05 7.31
C ASP A 180 13.00 -27.23 6.33
N CYS A 181 12.20 -27.19 5.25
CA CYS A 181 12.26 -28.21 4.19
C CYS A 181 13.64 -28.30 3.53
N GLU A 182 14.29 -27.16 3.23
CA GLU A 182 15.65 -27.14 2.67
C GLU A 182 16.68 -27.77 3.62
N ARG A 183 16.51 -27.59 4.94
CA ARG A 183 17.35 -28.24 5.95
C ARG A 183 17.14 -29.76 5.95
N GLU A 184 15.89 -30.20 5.86
CA GLU A 184 15.53 -31.61 5.86
C GLU A 184 16.03 -32.34 4.61
N VAL A 185 15.88 -31.73 3.43
CA VAL A 185 16.42 -32.25 2.17
C VAL A 185 17.96 -32.38 2.22
N ARG A 186 18.66 -31.40 2.79
CA ARG A 186 20.12 -31.49 2.99
C ARG A 186 20.50 -32.66 3.89
N ASN A 187 19.76 -32.86 4.98
CA ASN A 187 20.02 -33.95 5.92
C ASN A 187 19.76 -35.33 5.27
N LEU A 188 18.69 -35.47 4.49
CA LEU A 188 18.41 -36.68 3.72
C LEU A 188 19.49 -36.97 2.68
N ARG A 189 19.97 -35.96 1.94
CA ARG A 189 21.09 -36.12 1.00
C ARG A 189 22.34 -36.65 1.71
N GLN A 190 22.71 -36.05 2.84
CA GLN A 190 23.88 -36.50 3.61
C GLN A 190 23.73 -37.96 4.08
N LYS A 191 22.53 -38.37 4.50
CA LYS A 191 22.25 -39.75 4.89
C LYS A 191 22.34 -40.73 3.71
N VAL A 192 21.83 -40.35 2.54
CA VAL A 192 21.92 -41.16 1.32
C VAL A 192 23.38 -41.31 0.90
N GLU A 193 24.13 -40.21 0.84
CA GLU A 193 25.56 -40.22 0.52
C GLU A 193 26.36 -41.09 1.51
N ALA A 194 26.06 -41.00 2.81
CA ALA A 194 26.70 -41.85 3.82
C ALA A 194 26.33 -43.33 3.67
N TRP A 195 25.07 -43.63 3.33
CA TRP A 195 24.60 -45.00 3.09
C TRP A 195 25.23 -45.60 1.84
N GLU A 196 25.31 -44.84 0.73
CA GLU A 196 25.97 -45.27 -0.50
C GLU A 196 27.46 -45.54 -0.28
N GLN A 197 28.16 -44.67 0.46
CA GLN A 197 29.56 -44.89 0.83
C GLN A 197 29.75 -46.14 1.71
N GLY A 198 28.85 -46.36 2.68
CA GLY A 198 28.88 -47.55 3.54
C GLY A 198 28.56 -48.84 2.78
N PHE A 199 27.60 -48.79 1.87
CA PHE A 199 27.21 -49.91 1.02
C PHE A 199 28.35 -50.30 0.07
N CYS A 200 28.98 -49.32 -0.59
CA CYS A 200 30.13 -49.56 -1.47
C CYS A 200 31.31 -50.19 -0.71
N ARG A 201 31.63 -49.73 0.51
CA ARG A 201 32.67 -50.35 1.36
C ARG A 201 32.31 -51.78 1.74
N SER A 202 31.10 -52.01 2.25
CA SER A 202 30.66 -53.36 2.64
C SER A 202 30.60 -54.32 1.46
N PHE A 203 30.32 -53.83 0.25
CA PHE A 203 30.32 -54.64 -0.97
C PHE A 203 31.75 -54.98 -1.41
N GLN A 204 32.67 -54.01 -1.39
CA GLN A 204 34.10 -54.23 -1.67
C GLN A 204 34.74 -55.22 -0.68
N ASP A 205 34.43 -55.14 0.61
CA ASP A 205 34.96 -56.07 1.62
C ASP A 205 34.47 -57.51 1.38
N ARG A 206 33.22 -57.69 0.92
CA ARG A 206 32.65 -59.03 0.64
C ARG A 206 33.14 -59.63 -0.68
N VAL A 207 33.37 -58.81 -1.70
CA VAL A 207 33.83 -59.28 -3.02
C VAL A 207 35.36 -59.43 -3.04
N GLY A 208 36.10 -58.57 -2.35
CA GLY A 208 37.56 -58.65 -2.21
C GLY A 208 38.04 -59.76 -1.27
N GLY A 209 37.25 -60.10 -0.24
CA GLY A 209 37.57 -61.19 0.70
C GLY A 209 37.40 -62.61 0.15
N ALA A 210 36.80 -62.78 -1.04
CA ALA A 210 36.61 -64.09 -1.67
C ALA A 210 37.77 -64.51 -2.60
N ALA A 211 38.82 -63.69 -2.70
CA ALA A 211 39.97 -63.93 -3.58
C ALA A 211 41.24 -64.37 -2.83
N GLN A 212 41.15 -64.81 -1.58
CA GLN A 212 42.29 -65.23 -0.75
C GLN A 212 42.18 -66.69 -0.32
#